data_AF-A0A1B9KHN8-F1
#
_entry.id   AF-A0A1B9KHN8-F1
#
_cell.length_a   1.000
_cell.length_b   1.000
_cell.length_c   1.000
_cell.angle_alpha   90.00
_cell.angle_beta   90.00
_cell.angle_gamma   90.00
#
_symmetry.space_group_name_H-M   'P 1'
#
loop_
_entity.id
_entity.type
_entity.pdbx_description
1 polymer ?
#
loop_
_entity_poly.entity_id
_entity_poly.type
_entity_poly.pdbx_seq_one_letter_code
_entity_poly.pdbx_strand_id
1 'polypeptide(L)'
;MVLIGHRASGIGHRASGIGHRASGIGHRASFLLVNSYNNCYQEFHSLYKNLLSNLFLYFFYINQPNNISLFRAFLRKGIVKTGLCTLFLLVLFTVVSIKPVHALTTQTAQVINGNSPYISFDDGKTTSTTVLPLLSLILPNNQAISVLEDNSTSLNPIVIDKPSPTFADIKTNLPFTNYPSMPLANVIVANNYWRDADGDKLYTVTGYLKAKWEDVEGVDVTDNIKSNPNSELDACKSPYKLTLSADDGTLVTNYGIPDMSSFKGGSHSYYIIPNVKKACYLKPHLVFGKGSQPGEIYENGNYAGPPEQWDPDRGFKPQNINDATSNFPTTGSNNFFFIMQLAGLTANEFIAINSNTVNASSGTGISLSLSREGDYAVRITLKGPTIDSSNKSFSVSTFKLYSDQSKTNLIYQFTIWRWYLVKPSTDNTFFDDGQAFCRSLGGNYKLPEVFDLTNANGRDIVSGERLAMGLPGQGNVYQRRISYWNEHWIGGLFNEWGMVNNDYYTGSNWYTGDYVVNHKTTGGLVFNVHSNYGDVDTSWSTTTSARVACITF
;
A
#
# COMPACT_ATOMS: atom_id res chain seq x y z
N MET A 1 -43.68 -2.29 -30.92
CA MET A 1 -43.41 -0.93 -30.44
C MET A 1 -42.28 -0.97 -29.42
N VAL A 2 -41.03 -0.91 -29.85
CA VAL A 2 -39.86 -0.38 -29.12
C VAL A 2 -38.85 -0.02 -30.21
N LEU A 3 -38.44 1.25 -30.24
CA LEU A 3 -37.59 1.86 -31.27
C LEU A 3 -36.12 1.54 -31.04
N ILE A 4 -35.44 1.14 -32.11
CA ILE A 4 -33.98 1.05 -32.23
C ILE A 4 -33.45 2.47 -32.50
N GLY A 5 -32.70 3.02 -31.56
CA GLY A 5 -32.06 4.34 -31.70
C GLY A 5 -30.62 4.23 -32.22
N HIS A 6 -30.42 4.46 -33.51
CA HIS A 6 -29.10 4.81 -34.06
C HIS A 6 -28.90 6.33 -33.94
N ARG A 7 -27.85 6.76 -33.24
CA ARG A 7 -27.45 8.17 -33.20
C ARG A 7 -26.21 8.38 -34.07
N ALA A 8 -26.38 9.18 -35.11
CA ALA A 8 -25.34 9.54 -36.08
C ALA A 8 -24.27 10.46 -35.46
N SER A 9 -23.02 10.21 -35.86
CA SER A 9 -21.84 11.05 -35.63
C SER A 9 -21.87 12.26 -36.58
N GLY A 10 -21.88 13.47 -36.02
CA GLY A 10 -21.73 14.72 -36.77
C GLY A 10 -20.54 15.51 -36.26
N ILE A 11 -19.54 15.68 -37.13
CA ILE A 11 -18.41 16.60 -36.96
C ILE A 11 -18.89 18.00 -37.32
N GLY A 12 -18.68 18.98 -36.43
CA GLY A 12 -18.95 20.39 -36.67
C GLY A 12 -17.72 21.25 -36.42
N HIS A 13 -17.21 21.89 -37.46
CA HIS A 13 -16.14 22.88 -37.37
C HIS A 13 -16.64 24.27 -36.93
N ARG A 14 -15.75 24.90 -36.18
CA ARG A 14 -15.62 26.27 -35.67
C ARG A 14 -16.19 27.41 -36.54
N ALA A 15 -16.89 28.35 -35.89
CA ALA A 15 -16.88 29.77 -36.25
C ALA A 15 -16.95 30.66 -34.99
N SER A 16 -16.35 31.84 -35.11
CA SER A 16 -15.94 32.81 -34.09
C SER A 16 -17.10 33.67 -33.55
N GLY A 17 -17.08 34.00 -32.25
CA GLY A 17 -17.95 35.02 -31.64
C GLY A 17 -17.51 35.40 -30.20
N ILE A 18 -17.11 36.66 -30.05
CA ILE A 18 -16.69 37.43 -28.85
C ILE A 18 -17.86 37.49 -27.83
N GLY A 19 -17.74 37.34 -26.50
CA GLY A 19 -17.02 38.06 -25.42
C GLY A 19 -18.00 38.02 -24.22
N HIS A 20 -17.63 37.70 -22.98
CA HIS A 20 -17.01 38.55 -21.97
C HIS A 20 -16.56 37.64 -20.80
N ARG A 21 -15.42 37.92 -20.17
CA ARG A 21 -15.15 37.39 -18.82
C ARG A 21 -14.41 38.44 -17.99
N ALA A 22 -14.92 38.64 -16.78
CA ALA A 22 -14.36 39.51 -15.77
C ALA A 22 -13.19 38.85 -15.02
N SER A 23 -12.20 39.70 -14.71
CA SER A 23 -11.35 39.77 -13.52
C SER A 23 -10.66 38.50 -12.99
N GLY A 24 -9.33 38.52 -13.04
CA GLY A 24 -8.46 37.62 -12.27
C GLY A 24 -6.99 37.90 -12.55
N ILE A 25 -6.36 38.66 -11.67
CA ILE A 25 -4.99 39.23 -11.74
C ILE A 25 -3.93 38.12 -11.76
N GLY A 26 -2.99 38.21 -12.72
CA GLY A 26 -1.74 37.44 -12.75
C GLY A 26 -0.57 38.36 -13.10
N HIS A 27 0.37 38.50 -12.18
CA HIS A 27 1.59 39.28 -12.37
C HIS A 27 2.55 38.58 -13.33
N ARG A 28 3.01 39.28 -14.37
CA ARG A 28 4.15 38.89 -15.20
C ARG A 28 5.10 40.08 -15.34
N ALA A 29 6.36 39.87 -14.96
CA ALA A 29 7.43 40.86 -14.94
C ALA A 29 7.72 41.42 -16.34
N SER A 30 7.78 42.75 -16.45
CA SER A 30 8.08 43.49 -17.67
C SER A 30 9.55 43.96 -17.70
N PHE A 31 10.20 43.57 -18.78
CA PHE A 31 11.60 43.75 -19.15
C PHE A 31 11.85 45.18 -19.67
N LEU A 32 11.59 46.21 -18.86
CA LEU A 32 11.68 47.63 -19.27
C LEU A 32 12.54 48.54 -18.37
N LEU A 33 13.27 47.99 -17.40
CA LEU A 33 14.08 48.80 -16.46
C LEU A 33 15.57 48.93 -16.81
N VAL A 34 16.06 48.29 -17.89
CA VAL A 34 17.51 48.32 -18.21
C VAL A 34 17.90 49.45 -19.19
N ASN A 35 16.96 50.00 -19.97
CA ASN A 35 17.28 51.04 -20.96
C ASN A 35 17.13 52.50 -20.48
N SER A 36 16.39 52.78 -19.40
CA SER A 36 16.34 54.16 -18.86
C SER A 36 17.52 54.50 -17.94
N TYR A 37 18.14 53.49 -17.32
CA TYR A 37 19.25 53.68 -16.39
C TYR A 37 20.57 54.01 -17.11
N ASN A 38 20.82 53.40 -18.27
CA ASN A 38 22.06 53.62 -19.03
C ASN A 38 22.13 55.00 -19.72
N ASN A 39 20.99 55.57 -20.13
CA ASN A 39 20.97 56.91 -20.75
C ASN A 39 21.15 58.04 -19.73
N CYS A 40 20.64 57.89 -18.51
CA CYS A 40 20.82 58.89 -17.46
C CYS A 40 22.28 58.94 -16.95
N TYR A 41 22.97 57.80 -16.91
CA TYR A 41 24.37 57.72 -16.46
C TYR A 41 25.36 58.37 -17.46
N GLN A 42 25.10 58.27 -18.76
CA GLN A 42 25.95 58.86 -19.81
C GLN A 42 25.83 60.39 -19.87
N GLU A 43 24.63 60.96 -19.68
CA GLU A 43 24.41 62.42 -19.66
C GLU A 43 25.00 63.07 -18.39
N PHE A 44 24.90 62.40 -17.23
CA PHE A 44 25.46 62.91 -15.98
C PHE A 44 27.00 62.95 -15.98
N HIS A 45 27.65 61.97 -16.64
CA HIS A 45 29.11 61.91 -16.70
C HIS A 45 29.71 62.99 -17.64
N SER A 46 28.98 63.35 -18.70
CA SER A 46 29.32 64.45 -19.63
C SER A 46 29.25 65.83 -18.96
N LEU A 47 28.19 66.08 -18.18
CA LEU A 47 28.02 67.33 -17.41
C LEU A 47 29.09 67.48 -16.32
N TYR A 48 29.47 66.40 -15.65
CA TYR A 48 30.49 66.43 -14.59
C TYR A 48 31.92 66.71 -15.13
N LYS A 49 32.27 66.15 -16.29
CA LYS A 49 33.56 66.44 -16.96
C LYS A 49 33.66 67.88 -17.46
N ASN A 50 32.57 68.45 -18.00
CA ASN A 50 32.53 69.84 -18.44
C ASN A 50 32.59 70.83 -17.27
N LEU A 51 32.04 70.48 -16.10
CA LEU A 51 32.13 71.30 -14.90
C LEU A 51 33.56 71.35 -14.34
N LEU A 52 34.23 70.19 -14.25
CA LEU A 52 35.61 70.10 -13.76
C LEU A 52 36.62 70.77 -14.70
N SER A 53 36.41 70.68 -16.02
CA SER A 53 37.27 71.36 -17.02
C SER A 53 37.18 72.89 -16.95
N ASN A 54 36.00 73.44 -16.66
CA ASN A 54 35.81 74.89 -16.57
C ASN A 54 36.28 75.47 -15.22
N LEU A 55 36.17 74.70 -14.14
CA LEU A 55 36.70 75.08 -12.82
C LEU A 55 38.25 75.09 -12.78
N PHE A 56 38.90 74.19 -13.52
CA PHE A 56 40.36 74.17 -13.65
C PHE A 56 40.93 75.37 -14.43
N LEU A 57 40.20 75.87 -15.44
CA LEU A 57 40.59 77.08 -16.18
C LEU A 57 40.39 78.37 -15.36
N TYR A 58 39.39 78.40 -14.47
CA TYR A 58 39.12 79.54 -13.59
C TYR A 58 40.22 79.75 -12.54
N PHE A 59 40.83 78.67 -12.03
CA PHE A 59 41.90 78.73 -11.04
C PHE A 59 43.24 79.24 -11.61
N PHE A 60 43.49 79.07 -12.92
CA PHE A 60 44.70 79.59 -13.57
C PHE A 60 44.58 81.05 -14.04
N TYR A 61 43.37 81.57 -14.25
CA TYR A 61 43.16 82.93 -14.75
C TYR A 61 43.21 84.01 -13.64
N ILE A 62 43.01 83.65 -12.38
CA ILE A 62 42.95 84.58 -11.24
C ILE A 62 44.35 84.91 -10.65
N ASN A 63 45.39 84.16 -11.04
CA ASN A 63 46.76 84.32 -10.52
C ASN A 63 47.73 85.03 -11.50
N GLN A 64 47.27 86.10 -12.17
CA GLN A 64 48.16 87.00 -12.93
C GLN A 64 47.97 88.44 -12.44
N PRO A 65 49.00 89.07 -11.84
CA PRO A 65 48.92 90.46 -11.42
C PRO A 65 49.19 91.35 -12.64
N ASN A 66 48.15 92.04 -13.12
CA ASN A 66 48.18 93.37 -13.76
C ASN A 66 47.05 93.50 -14.81
N ASN A 67 45.98 94.21 -14.44
CA ASN A 67 45.33 95.27 -15.24
C ASN A 67 43.92 95.57 -14.70
N ILE A 68 43.82 96.59 -13.83
CA ILE A 68 42.58 97.09 -13.22
C ILE A 68 41.75 97.96 -14.20
N SER A 69 42.11 98.04 -15.49
CA SER A 69 41.43 98.93 -16.44
C SER A 69 40.20 98.34 -17.16
N LEU A 70 39.93 97.03 -17.06
CA LEU A 70 38.77 96.41 -17.76
C LEU A 70 37.55 96.14 -16.86
N PHE A 71 37.70 96.16 -15.54
CA PHE A 71 36.59 95.87 -14.61
C PHE A 71 35.57 97.03 -14.51
N ARG A 72 35.97 98.25 -14.89
CA ARG A 72 35.07 99.43 -14.87
C ARG A 72 34.13 99.51 -16.07
N ALA A 73 34.40 98.80 -17.17
CA ALA A 73 33.53 98.81 -18.34
C ALA A 73 32.31 97.89 -18.22
N PHE A 74 32.38 96.85 -17.38
CA PHE A 74 31.31 95.84 -17.28
C PHE A 74 30.19 96.23 -16.31
N LEU A 75 30.43 97.15 -15.37
CA LEU A 75 29.46 97.52 -14.32
C LEU A 75 28.47 98.63 -14.71
N ARG A 76 28.48 99.16 -15.94
CA ARG A 76 27.63 100.31 -16.32
C ARG A 76 26.44 100.03 -17.24
N LYS A 77 26.20 98.79 -17.68
CA LYS A 77 24.97 98.45 -18.42
C LYS A 77 24.47 97.06 -18.04
N GLY A 78 23.47 97.01 -17.15
CA GLY A 78 22.81 95.74 -16.84
C GLY A 78 21.93 95.73 -15.59
N ILE A 79 21.40 96.87 -15.12
CA ILE A 79 20.33 96.86 -14.13
C ILE A 79 19.01 96.72 -14.89
N VAL A 80 18.57 95.50 -15.18
CA VAL A 80 17.15 95.18 -15.37
C VAL A 80 16.90 93.70 -15.06
N LYS A 81 16.08 93.45 -14.02
CA LYS A 81 15.29 92.24 -13.74
C LYS A 81 16.02 90.91 -13.48
N THR A 82 15.90 90.39 -12.26
CA THR A 82 14.97 89.29 -11.92
C THR A 82 15.37 88.65 -10.58
N GLY A 83 14.39 88.47 -9.69
CA GLY A 83 14.53 87.80 -8.39
C GLY A 83 14.76 86.28 -8.46
N LEU A 84 15.33 85.76 -9.55
CA LEU A 84 15.76 84.36 -9.65
C LEU A 84 17.15 84.11 -9.05
N CYS A 85 18.03 85.13 -9.06
CA CYS A 85 19.41 84.95 -8.62
C CYS A 85 19.54 84.85 -7.09
N THR A 86 18.68 85.55 -6.34
CA THR A 86 18.61 85.47 -4.87
C THR A 86 18.02 84.14 -4.39
N LEU A 87 17.08 83.54 -5.12
CA LEU A 87 16.53 82.22 -4.79
C LEU A 87 17.55 81.11 -5.07
N PHE A 88 18.32 81.23 -6.15
CA PHE A 88 19.36 80.26 -6.52
C PHE A 88 20.52 80.25 -5.50
N LEU A 89 20.93 81.43 -5.02
CA LEU A 89 21.94 81.55 -3.96
C LEU A 89 21.45 81.00 -2.61
N LEU A 90 20.17 81.19 -2.26
CA LEU A 90 19.58 80.62 -1.04
C LEU A 90 19.47 79.09 -1.11
N VAL A 91 19.12 78.53 -2.28
CA VAL A 91 19.09 77.08 -2.52
C VAL A 91 20.51 76.48 -2.53
N LEU A 92 21.50 77.19 -3.09
CA LEU A 92 22.89 76.74 -3.02
C LEU A 92 23.40 76.73 -1.57
N PHE A 93 23.03 77.73 -0.77
CA PHE A 93 23.43 77.82 0.63
C PHE A 93 22.74 76.76 1.52
N THR A 94 21.49 76.38 1.21
CA THR A 94 20.81 75.27 1.92
C THR A 94 21.36 73.91 1.51
N VAL A 95 21.77 73.70 0.25
CA VAL A 95 22.39 72.44 -0.22
C VAL A 95 23.81 72.27 0.33
N VAL A 96 24.56 73.36 0.56
CA VAL A 96 25.91 73.30 1.15
C VAL A 96 25.89 73.25 2.69
N SER A 97 24.77 73.60 3.32
CA SER A 97 24.59 73.50 4.79
C SER A 97 24.05 72.15 5.27
N ILE A 98 23.77 71.22 4.36
CA ILE A 98 23.53 69.82 4.71
C ILE A 98 24.90 69.27 5.09
N LYS A 99 25.21 69.27 6.39
CA LYS A 99 26.31 68.43 6.91
C LYS A 99 26.16 67.07 6.24
N PRO A 100 27.21 66.49 5.64
CA PRO A 100 27.11 65.10 5.22
C PRO A 100 26.60 64.36 6.45
N VAL A 101 25.41 63.79 6.35
CA VAL A 101 25.07 62.67 7.22
C VAL A 101 26.16 61.69 6.87
N HIS A 102 27.21 61.65 7.69
CA HIS A 102 28.05 60.49 7.79
C HIS A 102 27.03 59.37 7.98
N ALA A 103 26.80 58.59 6.92
CA ALA A 103 26.19 57.30 7.09
C ALA A 103 26.96 56.69 8.26
N LEU A 104 26.27 56.47 9.38
CA LEU A 104 26.85 55.88 10.57
C LEU A 104 27.31 54.48 10.17
N THR A 105 28.53 54.40 9.63
CA THR A 105 29.25 53.15 9.50
C THR A 105 29.74 52.85 10.91
N THR A 106 28.85 52.30 11.73
CA THR A 106 29.21 51.76 13.02
C THR A 106 30.02 50.49 12.76
N GLN A 107 31.34 50.63 12.62
CA GLN A 107 32.24 49.50 12.74
C GLN A 107 32.47 49.30 14.24
N THR A 108 31.94 48.21 14.78
CA THR A 108 32.28 47.81 16.14
C THR A 108 33.74 47.36 16.16
N ALA A 109 34.47 47.75 17.20
CA ALA A 109 35.87 47.35 17.38
C ALA A 109 36.03 45.82 17.58
N GLN A 110 34.92 45.12 17.87
CA GLN A 110 34.81 43.68 18.08
C GLN A 110 33.55 43.16 17.40
N VAL A 111 33.52 41.87 17.08
CA VAL A 111 32.29 41.19 16.61
C VAL A 111 31.21 41.30 17.70
N ILE A 112 30.01 41.75 17.34
CA ILE A 112 28.85 41.63 18.22
C ILE A 112 28.45 40.15 18.22
N ASN A 113 28.61 39.48 19.35
CA ASN A 113 28.16 38.10 19.51
C ASN A 113 26.64 38.10 19.71
N GLY A 114 25.94 37.45 18.79
CA GLY A 114 24.51 37.19 18.83
C GLY A 114 24.19 35.83 19.43
N ASN A 115 22.98 35.32 19.19
CA ASN A 115 22.61 33.96 19.53
C ASN A 115 22.51 33.13 18.26
N SER A 116 22.82 31.83 18.34
CA SER A 116 22.56 30.93 17.21
C SER A 116 21.06 30.74 17.03
N PRO A 117 20.56 30.58 15.79
CA PRO A 117 19.19 30.12 15.57
C PRO A 117 19.01 28.73 16.21
N TYR A 118 17.80 28.38 16.66
CA TYR A 118 17.55 27.10 17.33
C TYR A 118 16.16 26.54 17.03
N ILE A 119 15.99 25.22 17.20
CA ILE A 119 14.69 24.55 17.11
C ILE A 119 13.98 24.64 18.45
N SER A 120 12.67 24.84 18.41
CA SER A 120 11.80 24.85 19.58
C SER A 120 10.40 24.37 19.20
N PHE A 121 9.84 23.46 19.98
CA PHE A 121 8.48 22.93 19.79
C PHE A 121 7.45 23.52 20.77
N ASP A 122 7.87 24.41 21.68
CA ASP A 122 7.05 24.98 22.76
C ASP A 122 7.00 26.51 22.72
N ASP A 123 7.00 27.07 21.52
CA ASP A 123 6.94 28.52 21.25
C ASP A 123 8.17 29.33 21.74
N GLY A 124 9.32 28.68 21.87
CA GLY A 124 10.60 29.30 22.18
C GLY A 124 10.98 29.23 23.66
N LYS A 125 10.20 28.52 24.48
CA LYS A 125 10.47 28.38 25.91
C LYS A 125 11.68 27.49 26.17
N THR A 126 11.89 26.47 25.34
CA THR A 126 13.05 25.58 25.43
C THR A 126 13.73 25.38 24.08
N THR A 127 15.04 25.19 24.11
CA THR A 127 15.83 24.82 22.93
C THR A 127 15.80 23.31 22.75
N SER A 128 15.59 22.84 21.52
CA SER A 128 15.68 21.43 21.15
C SER A 128 16.90 21.21 20.26
N THR A 129 17.73 20.24 20.63
CA THR A 129 18.86 19.79 19.82
C THR A 129 18.46 18.69 18.83
N THR A 130 17.20 18.24 18.85
CA THR A 130 16.70 17.17 17.99
C THR A 130 15.38 17.54 17.32
N VAL A 131 15.06 16.84 16.23
CA VAL A 131 13.77 16.94 15.54
C VAL A 131 12.88 15.71 15.74
N LEU A 132 13.18 14.86 16.73
CA LEU A 132 12.38 13.67 17.05
C LEU A 132 10.89 13.96 17.31
N PRO A 133 10.48 15.12 17.89
CA PRO A 133 9.05 15.45 18.04
C PRO A 133 8.27 15.47 16.71
N LEU A 134 8.93 15.71 15.57
CA LEU A 134 8.31 15.65 14.24
C LEU A 134 7.92 14.23 13.83
N LEU A 135 8.51 13.21 14.45
CA LEU A 135 8.24 11.80 14.15
C LEU A 135 7.05 11.25 14.94
N SER A 136 6.28 12.10 15.62
CA SER A 136 5.05 11.71 16.32
C SER A 136 3.92 11.33 15.34
N LEU A 137 3.00 10.51 15.82
CA LEU A 137 1.74 10.18 15.13
C LEU A 137 0.53 10.67 15.93
N ILE A 138 -0.59 10.87 15.23
CA ILE A 138 -1.88 11.16 15.84
C ILE A 138 -2.88 10.12 15.34
N LEU A 139 -3.50 9.43 16.29
CA LEU A 139 -4.50 8.41 16.07
C LEU A 139 -5.87 9.01 15.74
N PRO A 140 -6.83 8.20 15.24
CA PRO A 140 -8.15 8.71 14.84
C PRO A 140 -8.97 9.28 16.01
N ASN A 141 -8.68 8.85 17.24
CA ASN A 141 -9.25 9.38 18.48
C ASN A 141 -8.58 10.69 18.95
N ASN A 142 -7.73 11.31 18.13
CA ASN A 142 -6.90 12.48 18.43
C ASN A 142 -5.83 12.27 19.52
N GLN A 143 -5.54 11.03 19.89
CA GLN A 143 -4.41 10.73 20.76
C GLN A 143 -3.11 10.91 19.97
N ALA A 144 -2.26 11.81 20.44
CA ALA A 144 -0.88 11.91 19.95
C ALA A 144 0.00 10.87 20.65
N ILE A 145 0.86 10.19 19.90
CA ILE A 145 1.87 9.27 20.41
C ILE A 145 3.23 9.79 19.98
N SER A 146 4.05 10.17 20.94
CA SER A 146 5.42 10.60 20.69
C SER A 146 6.38 9.41 20.56
N VAL A 147 7.57 9.65 20.00
CA VAL A 147 8.65 8.66 19.90
C VAL A 147 9.07 8.10 21.26
N LEU A 148 9.01 8.91 22.32
CA LEU A 148 9.45 8.52 23.66
C LEU A 148 8.41 7.67 24.41
N GLU A 149 7.14 7.80 24.04
CA GLU A 149 6.02 7.10 24.68
C GLU A 149 5.70 5.78 23.99
N ASP A 150 6.09 5.62 22.72
CA ASP A 150 5.79 4.42 21.96
C ASP A 150 6.68 3.24 22.38
N ASN A 151 6.03 2.11 22.65
CA ASN A 151 6.65 0.82 22.91
C ASN A 151 6.09 -0.28 22.00
N SER A 152 5.48 0.12 20.87
CA SER A 152 4.84 -0.81 19.95
C SER A 152 5.85 -1.75 19.30
N THR A 153 5.41 -2.99 19.08
CA THR A 153 6.19 -4.03 18.39
C THR A 153 5.28 -4.84 17.47
N SER A 154 5.84 -5.71 16.63
CA SER A 154 5.04 -6.64 15.82
C SER A 154 4.18 -7.59 16.65
N LEU A 155 4.57 -7.87 17.91
CA LEU A 155 3.81 -8.72 18.84
C LEU A 155 2.85 -7.93 19.72
N ASN A 156 3.12 -6.64 19.93
CA ASN A 156 2.29 -5.72 20.72
C ASN A 156 2.10 -4.41 19.95
N PRO A 157 1.29 -4.41 18.87
CA PRO A 157 1.06 -3.23 18.04
C PRO A 157 0.05 -2.25 18.67
N ILE A 158 0.07 -1.01 18.18
CA ILE A 158 -0.96 0.00 18.45
C ILE A 158 -2.26 -0.43 17.77
N VAL A 159 -3.32 -0.59 18.56
CA VAL A 159 -4.64 -0.97 18.07
C VAL A 159 -5.43 0.27 17.67
N ILE A 160 -5.90 0.30 16.42
CA ILE A 160 -6.79 1.35 15.92
C ILE A 160 -8.24 0.95 16.21
N ASP A 161 -8.80 1.54 17.27
CA ASP A 161 -10.18 1.30 17.69
C ASP A 161 -11.17 2.21 16.96
N LYS A 162 -11.33 1.95 15.66
CA LYS A 162 -12.27 2.63 14.77
C LYS A 162 -12.85 1.60 13.80
N PRO A 163 -14.18 1.59 13.56
CA PRO A 163 -14.76 0.80 12.47
C PRO A 163 -14.20 1.25 11.11
N SER A 164 -13.72 0.31 10.29
CA SER A 164 -13.15 0.60 8.95
C SER A 164 -12.07 1.72 8.98
N PRO A 165 -10.96 1.53 9.70
CA PRO A 165 -9.91 2.53 9.77
C PRO A 165 -9.17 2.61 8.43
N THR A 166 -8.82 3.82 7.99
CA THR A 166 -8.07 4.10 6.77
C THR A 166 -6.68 4.63 7.09
N PHE A 167 -5.74 4.57 6.15
CA PHE A 167 -4.39 5.11 6.38
C PHE A 167 -4.44 6.62 6.68
N ALA A 168 -5.36 7.35 6.04
CA ALA A 168 -5.59 8.78 6.26
C ALA A 168 -6.04 9.13 7.69
N ASP A 169 -6.57 8.16 8.44
CA ASP A 169 -6.94 8.39 9.84
C ASP A 169 -5.72 8.45 10.78
N ILE A 170 -4.57 7.93 10.34
CA ILE A 170 -3.30 7.99 11.07
C ILE A 170 -2.51 9.18 10.53
N LYS A 171 -2.46 10.25 11.31
CA LYS A 171 -1.82 11.51 10.89
C LYS A 171 -0.38 11.58 11.38
N THR A 172 0.48 12.15 10.55
CA THR A 172 1.88 12.44 10.87
C THR A 172 2.23 13.85 10.40
N ASN A 173 3.39 14.37 10.78
CA ASN A 173 3.88 15.65 10.26
C ASN A 173 4.28 15.61 8.77
N LEU A 174 4.29 14.43 8.15
CA LEU A 174 4.44 14.26 6.70
C LEU A 174 3.05 14.00 6.08
N PRO A 175 2.48 14.96 5.32
CA PRO A 175 1.21 14.73 4.65
C PRO A 175 1.37 13.70 3.51
N PHE A 176 0.35 12.88 3.28
CA PHE A 176 0.34 11.85 2.23
C PHE A 176 0.65 12.39 0.82
N THR A 177 0.27 13.65 0.52
CA THR A 177 0.59 14.31 -0.76
C THR A 177 2.09 14.40 -1.02
N ASN A 178 2.90 14.38 0.04
CA ASN A 178 4.35 14.55 -0.01
C ASN A 178 5.09 13.24 0.32
N TYR A 179 4.40 12.10 0.34
CA TYR A 179 5.07 10.81 0.47
C TYR A 179 6.00 10.54 -0.73
N PRO A 180 7.10 9.80 -0.54
CA PRO A 180 7.60 9.28 0.74
C PRO A 180 8.45 10.30 1.53
N SER A 181 8.66 11.52 1.03
CA SER A 181 9.58 12.49 1.66
C SER A 181 9.27 13.95 1.37
N MET A 182 9.55 14.83 2.34
CA MET A 182 9.42 16.29 2.24
C MET A 182 10.62 17.00 2.88
N PRO A 183 11.08 18.16 2.37
CA PRO A 183 12.09 18.97 3.04
C PRO A 183 11.68 19.35 4.47
N LEU A 184 12.61 19.31 5.43
CA LEU A 184 12.34 19.71 6.82
C LEU A 184 11.93 21.20 6.93
N ALA A 185 12.40 22.04 6.01
CA ALA A 185 11.96 23.43 5.90
C ALA A 185 10.43 23.56 5.83
N ASN A 186 9.74 22.67 5.10
CA ASN A 186 8.29 22.77 4.88
C ASN A 186 7.48 22.47 6.15
N VAL A 187 8.05 21.77 7.14
CA VAL A 187 7.39 21.49 8.42
C VAL A 187 7.88 22.45 9.51
N ILE A 188 9.19 22.71 9.59
CA ILE A 188 9.77 23.59 10.62
C ILE A 188 9.33 25.03 10.43
N VAL A 189 9.34 25.54 9.20
CA VAL A 189 8.95 26.93 8.92
C VAL A 189 7.44 27.10 9.02
N ALA A 190 6.67 26.18 8.43
CA ALA A 190 5.20 26.29 8.40
C ALA A 190 4.56 26.26 9.81
N ASN A 191 5.20 25.58 10.77
CA ASN A 191 4.73 25.50 12.15
C ASN A 191 5.47 26.42 13.12
N ASN A 192 6.35 27.30 12.63
CA ASN A 192 7.19 28.17 13.45
C ASN A 192 7.96 27.39 14.54
N TYR A 193 8.63 26.28 14.18
CA TYR A 193 9.45 25.48 15.11
C TYR A 193 10.90 25.92 15.22
N TRP A 194 11.23 27.12 14.73
CA TRP A 194 12.57 27.69 14.85
C TRP A 194 12.48 29.08 15.48
N ARG A 195 13.52 29.49 16.21
CA ARG A 195 13.61 30.80 16.83
C ARG A 195 15.03 31.33 16.68
N ASP A 196 15.14 32.64 16.82
CA ASP A 196 16.37 33.38 16.93
C ASP A 196 16.14 34.51 17.93
N ALA A 197 17.01 34.64 18.94
CA ALA A 197 16.75 35.52 20.09
C ALA A 197 16.99 37.00 19.78
N ASP A 198 17.86 37.29 18.80
CA ASP A 198 18.23 38.60 18.30
C ASP A 198 17.39 39.01 17.07
N GLY A 199 16.57 38.12 16.55
CA GLY A 199 15.54 38.41 15.54
C GLY A 199 16.04 38.28 14.10
N ASP A 200 17.11 37.53 13.89
CA ASP A 200 17.65 37.26 12.57
C ASP A 200 16.68 36.45 11.71
N LYS A 201 16.65 36.77 10.41
CA LYS A 201 15.76 36.10 9.46
C LYS A 201 16.37 34.78 9.02
N LEU A 202 15.61 33.70 9.14
CA LEU A 202 15.97 32.39 8.61
C LEU A 202 16.24 32.47 7.09
N TYR A 203 17.37 31.92 6.68
CA TYR A 203 17.77 31.74 5.30
C TYR A 203 17.35 30.36 4.78
N THR A 204 17.73 29.29 5.49
CA THR A 204 17.40 27.92 5.07
C THR A 204 17.39 26.92 6.21
N VAL A 205 16.73 25.77 5.96
CA VAL A 205 16.78 24.57 6.79
C VAL A 205 17.14 23.39 5.89
N THR A 206 18.14 22.60 6.30
CA THR A 206 18.56 21.40 5.55
C THR A 206 17.91 20.12 6.10
N GLY A 207 17.94 19.05 5.29
CA GLY A 207 17.42 17.72 5.65
C GLY A 207 15.99 17.45 5.21
N TYR A 208 15.59 16.18 5.30
CA TYR A 208 14.27 15.70 4.87
C TYR A 208 13.57 14.91 5.97
N LEU A 209 12.24 15.02 6.01
CA LEU A 209 11.33 14.13 6.71
C LEU A 209 10.86 13.04 5.74
N LYS A 210 10.88 11.78 6.16
CA LYS A 210 10.56 10.62 5.31
C LYS A 210 9.61 9.67 6.04
N ALA A 211 8.79 8.96 5.28
CA ALA A 211 7.94 7.88 5.76
C ALA A 211 8.09 6.64 4.88
N LYS A 212 8.04 5.47 5.51
CA LYS A 212 7.97 4.17 4.86
C LYS A 212 6.91 3.32 5.55
N TRP A 213 6.04 2.70 4.77
CA TRP A 213 5.07 1.72 5.25
C TRP A 213 5.42 0.34 4.73
N GLU A 214 5.43 -0.64 5.63
CA GLU A 214 5.61 -2.05 5.31
C GLU A 214 4.40 -2.83 5.86
N ASP A 215 3.94 -3.83 5.12
CA ASP A 215 2.96 -4.79 5.64
C ASP A 215 3.61 -5.88 6.51
N VAL A 216 2.81 -6.81 7.03
CA VAL A 216 3.29 -7.91 7.89
C VAL A 216 4.32 -8.82 7.21
N GLU A 217 4.36 -8.83 5.88
CA GLU A 217 5.32 -9.61 5.09
C GLU A 217 6.58 -8.81 4.76
N GLY A 218 6.65 -7.55 5.19
CA GLY A 218 7.75 -6.63 4.89
C GLY A 218 7.67 -6.03 3.49
N VAL A 219 6.54 -6.15 2.78
CA VAL A 219 6.35 -5.54 1.46
C VAL A 219 6.19 -4.04 1.64
N ASP A 220 6.98 -3.25 0.91
CA ASP A 220 6.84 -1.80 0.90
C ASP A 220 5.54 -1.41 0.18
N VAL A 221 4.62 -0.80 0.93
CA VAL A 221 3.30 -0.36 0.46
C VAL A 221 3.19 1.17 0.43
N THR A 222 4.30 1.89 0.58
CA THR A 222 4.33 3.36 0.71
C THR A 222 3.71 4.06 -0.50
N ASP A 223 4.07 3.65 -1.72
CA ASP A 223 3.54 4.24 -2.95
C ASP A 223 2.06 3.92 -3.15
N ASN A 224 1.62 2.72 -2.77
CA ASN A 224 0.21 2.34 -2.83
C ASN A 224 -0.64 3.22 -1.90
N ILE A 225 -0.18 3.44 -0.67
CA ILE A 225 -0.82 4.31 0.32
C ILE A 225 -0.81 5.77 -0.11
N LYS A 226 0.30 6.25 -0.70
CA LYS A 226 0.37 7.60 -1.27
C LYS A 226 -0.73 7.84 -2.32
N SER A 227 -0.95 6.88 -3.21
CA SER A 227 -1.99 6.96 -4.22
C SER A 227 -3.40 6.75 -3.66
N ASN A 228 -3.54 6.04 -2.53
CA ASN A 228 -4.83 5.62 -1.98
C ASN A 228 -4.91 5.84 -0.45
N PRO A 229 -4.72 7.06 0.07
CA PRO A 229 -4.64 7.27 1.52
C PRO A 229 -5.96 6.92 2.26
N ASN A 230 -7.09 6.97 1.55
CA ASN A 230 -8.40 6.62 2.11
C ASN A 230 -8.73 5.12 2.01
N SER A 231 -7.81 4.26 1.55
CA SER A 231 -8.03 2.81 1.60
C SER A 231 -8.02 2.31 3.04
N GLU A 232 -8.89 1.36 3.36
CA GLU A 232 -8.93 0.73 4.68
C GLU A 232 -7.62 -0.03 4.98
N LEU A 233 -7.22 -0.05 6.26
CA LEU A 233 -6.17 -0.93 6.73
C LEU A 233 -6.68 -2.37 6.67
N ASP A 234 -5.97 -3.22 5.93
CA ASP A 234 -6.33 -4.63 5.86
C ASP A 234 -5.78 -5.38 7.07
N ALA A 235 -6.67 -5.86 7.94
CA ALA A 235 -6.31 -6.67 9.09
C ALA A 235 -5.45 -7.89 8.72
N CYS A 236 -5.65 -8.45 7.53
CA CYS A 236 -4.89 -9.61 7.06
C CYS A 236 -3.48 -9.31 6.56
N LYS A 237 -3.14 -8.03 6.42
CA LYS A 237 -1.80 -7.54 6.07
C LYS A 237 -1.12 -6.84 7.26
N SER A 238 -1.77 -6.87 8.42
CA SER A 238 -1.32 -6.22 9.64
C SER A 238 -0.57 -7.20 10.57
N PRO A 239 0.22 -6.72 11.55
CA PRO A 239 0.49 -5.31 11.83
C PRO A 239 1.31 -4.65 10.73
N TYR A 240 0.93 -3.42 10.37
CA TYR A 240 1.71 -2.57 9.49
C TYR A 240 2.84 -1.91 10.27
N LYS A 241 3.99 -1.71 9.63
CA LYS A 241 5.12 -0.97 10.20
C LYS A 241 5.27 0.37 9.49
N LEU A 242 5.00 1.45 10.22
CA LEU A 242 5.25 2.82 9.79
C LEU A 242 6.59 3.29 10.34
N THR A 243 7.58 3.46 9.47
CA THR A 243 8.87 4.06 9.83
C THR A 243 8.87 5.53 9.45
N LEU A 244 9.00 6.41 10.44
CA LEU A 244 9.24 7.84 10.24
C LEU A 244 10.71 8.14 10.49
N SER A 245 11.31 9.01 9.67
CA SER A 245 12.69 9.44 9.88
C SER A 245 12.90 10.89 9.47
N ALA A 246 13.76 11.59 10.19
CA ALA A 246 14.24 12.92 9.85
C ALA A 246 15.77 12.90 9.76
N ASP A 247 16.33 13.55 8.75
CA ASP A 247 17.78 13.68 8.61
C ASP A 247 18.36 14.64 9.67
N ASP A 248 19.65 14.47 10.00
CA ASP A 248 20.44 15.53 10.63
C ASP A 248 20.42 16.78 9.73
N GLY A 249 20.43 17.96 10.34
CA GLY A 249 20.32 19.19 9.56
C GLY A 249 20.86 20.42 10.29
N THR A 250 20.71 21.55 9.60
CA THR A 250 21.21 22.85 10.02
C THR A 250 20.16 23.93 9.82
N LEU A 251 20.07 24.84 10.79
CA LEU A 251 19.40 26.13 10.64
C LEU A 251 20.45 27.17 10.26
N VAL A 252 20.15 28.01 9.27
CA VAL A 252 21.02 29.11 8.86
C VAL A 252 20.18 30.37 8.76
N THR A 253 20.62 31.44 9.41
CA THR A 253 20.04 32.78 9.30
C THR A 253 20.83 33.62 8.29
N ASN A 254 20.25 34.74 7.84
CA ASN A 254 20.91 35.64 6.89
C ASN A 254 22.05 36.47 7.53
N TYR A 255 21.97 36.66 8.85
CA TYR A 255 22.85 37.44 9.68
C TYR A 255 22.98 36.76 11.05
N GLY A 256 23.82 37.31 11.93
CA GLY A 256 24.09 36.76 13.25
C GLY A 256 25.50 36.17 13.35
N ILE A 257 26.10 36.22 14.53
CA ILE A 257 27.33 35.47 14.82
C ILE A 257 27.14 34.79 16.17
N PRO A 258 26.93 33.47 16.22
CA PRO A 258 26.85 32.53 15.09
C PRO A 258 25.54 32.66 14.27
N ASP A 259 25.62 32.55 12.94
CA ASP A 259 24.48 32.55 12.00
C ASP A 259 23.90 31.15 11.74
N MET A 260 24.45 30.13 12.39
CA MET A 260 24.05 28.75 12.14
C MET A 260 24.07 27.88 13.39
N SER A 261 23.20 26.88 13.38
CA SER A 261 23.21 25.77 14.33
C SER A 261 22.89 24.45 13.65
N SER A 262 23.25 23.35 14.31
CA SER A 262 22.93 21.99 13.86
C SER A 262 21.97 21.32 14.82
N PHE A 263 21.13 20.43 14.28
CA PHE A 263 20.23 19.58 15.04
C PHE A 263 20.36 18.13 14.60
N LYS A 264 20.00 17.22 15.49
CA LYS A 264 20.00 15.78 15.25
C LYS A 264 18.65 15.28 14.77
N GLY A 265 18.70 14.52 13.68
CA GLY A 265 17.62 13.71 13.18
C GLY A 265 17.51 12.39 13.92
N GLY A 266 16.77 11.46 13.34
CA GLY A 266 16.57 10.13 13.88
C GLY A 266 15.49 9.36 13.11
N SER A 267 15.19 8.16 13.58
CA SER A 267 14.15 7.32 13.00
C SER A 267 13.41 6.55 14.09
N HIS A 268 12.12 6.35 13.89
CA HIS A 268 11.26 5.57 14.77
C HIS A 268 10.28 4.72 13.96
N SER A 269 9.93 3.53 14.45
CA SER A 269 8.99 2.62 13.81
C SER A 269 7.80 2.34 14.70
N TYR A 270 6.60 2.57 14.19
CA TYR A 270 5.34 2.24 14.83
C TYR A 270 4.75 0.98 14.22
N TYR A 271 4.25 0.07 15.05
CA TYR A 271 3.51 -1.12 14.61
C TYR A 271 2.03 -0.92 14.85
N ILE A 272 1.20 -1.07 13.81
CA ILE A 272 -0.19 -0.62 13.81
C ILE A 272 -1.12 -1.72 13.29
N ILE A 273 -2.21 -2.01 14.02
CA ILE A 273 -3.21 -3.01 13.65
C ILE A 273 -4.63 -2.41 13.71
N PRO A 274 -5.49 -2.64 12.70
CA PRO A 274 -6.90 -2.29 12.82
C PRO A 274 -7.64 -3.25 13.78
N ASN A 275 -8.56 -2.74 14.60
CA ASN A 275 -9.46 -3.57 15.42
C ASN A 275 -10.59 -4.18 14.58
N VAL A 276 -10.24 -4.96 13.56
CA VAL A 276 -11.18 -5.59 12.62
C VAL A 276 -10.96 -7.10 12.62
N LYS A 277 -12.01 -7.83 12.95
CA LYS A 277 -12.01 -9.30 13.00
C LYS A 277 -12.18 -9.88 11.60
N LYS A 278 -11.23 -10.68 11.12
CA LYS A 278 -11.30 -11.33 9.80
C LYS A 278 -10.74 -12.75 9.82
N ALA A 279 -11.27 -13.59 8.95
CA ALA A 279 -10.55 -14.76 8.43
C ALA A 279 -9.68 -14.29 7.25
N CYS A 280 -8.42 -14.70 7.22
CA CYS A 280 -7.45 -14.21 6.25
C CYS A 280 -7.06 -15.25 5.22
N TYR A 281 -6.71 -16.44 5.70
CA TYR A 281 -6.28 -17.54 4.85
C TYR A 281 -6.74 -18.87 5.42
N LEU A 282 -7.14 -19.78 4.54
CA LEU A 282 -7.53 -21.14 4.87
C LEU A 282 -6.50 -22.10 4.28
N LYS A 283 -5.71 -22.70 5.16
CA LYS A 283 -4.55 -23.49 4.82
C LYS A 283 -4.85 -24.99 4.88
N PRO A 284 -5.15 -25.66 3.76
CA PRO A 284 -5.07 -27.12 3.65
C PRO A 284 -3.58 -27.55 3.55
N HIS A 285 -3.31 -28.76 3.08
CA HIS A 285 -1.94 -29.18 2.77
C HIS A 285 -1.34 -28.25 1.71
N LEU A 286 -0.16 -27.65 1.92
CA LEU A 286 0.44 -26.69 0.97
C LEU A 286 1.43 -27.30 -0.02
N VAL A 287 1.83 -28.56 0.15
CA VAL A 287 2.72 -29.23 -0.81
C VAL A 287 2.08 -29.24 -2.21
N PHE A 288 2.91 -28.99 -3.23
CA PHE A 288 2.46 -28.68 -4.59
C PHE A 288 1.41 -27.55 -4.61
N GLY A 289 1.60 -26.53 -3.76
CA GLY A 289 0.82 -25.28 -3.78
C GLY A 289 1.57 -24.13 -4.45
N LYS A 290 2.88 -24.33 -4.70
CA LYS A 290 3.75 -23.40 -5.41
C LYS A 290 3.75 -23.72 -6.91
N GLY A 291 4.33 -22.82 -7.71
CA GLY A 291 4.41 -23.00 -9.17
C GLY A 291 5.20 -24.23 -9.60
N SER A 292 5.57 -24.29 -10.88
CA SER A 292 6.30 -25.43 -11.46
C SER A 292 7.49 -25.85 -10.59
N GLN A 293 7.47 -27.09 -10.10
CA GLN A 293 8.53 -27.62 -9.26
C GLN A 293 9.73 -28.02 -10.16
N PRO A 294 10.96 -27.62 -9.81
CA PRO A 294 12.14 -28.08 -10.54
C PRO A 294 12.32 -29.61 -10.40
N GLY A 295 12.40 -30.32 -11.51
CA GLY A 295 12.72 -31.76 -11.54
C GLY A 295 11.54 -32.70 -11.78
N GLU A 296 10.32 -32.19 -11.92
CA GLU A 296 9.16 -33.00 -12.33
C GLU A 296 8.96 -32.98 -13.86
N ILE A 297 8.72 -34.16 -14.43
CA ILE A 297 8.74 -34.49 -15.86
C ILE A 297 7.47 -34.02 -16.58
N TYR A 298 6.51 -33.45 -15.86
CA TYR A 298 5.20 -33.10 -16.39
C TYR A 298 5.26 -31.76 -17.13
N GLU A 299 5.26 -31.83 -18.46
CA GLU A 299 5.18 -30.69 -19.36
C GLU A 299 4.06 -29.72 -18.90
N ASN A 300 4.45 -28.52 -18.48
CA ASN A 300 3.57 -27.39 -18.14
C ASN A 300 2.72 -27.51 -16.86
N GLY A 301 3.12 -28.33 -15.89
CA GLY A 301 2.43 -28.39 -14.60
C GLY A 301 2.63 -27.12 -13.75
N ASN A 302 1.57 -26.31 -13.61
CA ASN A 302 1.52 -25.23 -12.62
C ASN A 302 0.45 -25.56 -11.58
N TYR A 303 0.91 -25.93 -10.37
CA TYR A 303 0.00 -26.19 -9.27
C TYR A 303 -0.54 -24.92 -8.62
N ALA A 304 0.16 -23.78 -8.75
CA ALA A 304 -0.28 -22.54 -8.12
C ALA A 304 -1.61 -22.08 -8.74
N GLY A 305 -2.56 -21.85 -7.84
CA GLY A 305 -3.85 -21.25 -8.16
C GLY A 305 -3.74 -19.79 -8.57
N PRO A 306 -4.84 -19.22 -9.07
CA PRO A 306 -4.83 -17.82 -9.43
C PRO A 306 -4.77 -16.95 -8.14
N PRO A 307 -4.01 -15.82 -8.12
CA PRO A 307 -3.71 -15.07 -6.89
C PRO A 307 -4.91 -14.53 -6.12
N GLU A 308 -6.07 -14.38 -6.76
CA GLU A 308 -7.32 -13.98 -6.13
C GLU A 308 -7.95 -15.08 -5.25
N GLN A 309 -7.67 -16.36 -5.55
CA GLN A 309 -8.14 -17.49 -4.74
C GLN A 309 -7.06 -18.09 -3.85
N TRP A 310 -5.82 -18.12 -4.32
CA TRP A 310 -4.76 -18.92 -3.73
C TRP A 310 -3.50 -18.11 -3.46
N ASP A 311 -2.99 -18.27 -2.24
CA ASP A 311 -1.66 -17.83 -1.84
C ASP A 311 -0.76 -19.07 -1.65
N PRO A 312 0.39 -19.17 -2.35
CA PRO A 312 1.25 -20.34 -2.28
C PRO A 312 1.82 -20.69 -0.90
N ASP A 313 1.92 -19.71 0.00
CA ASP A 313 2.48 -19.87 1.35
C ASP A 313 1.41 -19.91 2.44
N ARG A 314 0.20 -19.43 2.14
CA ARG A 314 -0.88 -19.23 3.12
C ARG A 314 -2.17 -20.01 2.84
N GLY A 315 -2.41 -20.44 1.60
CA GLY A 315 -3.58 -21.23 1.21
C GLY A 315 -4.69 -20.41 0.55
N PHE A 316 -5.95 -20.85 0.71
CA PHE A 316 -7.09 -20.18 0.09
C PHE A 316 -7.42 -18.85 0.77
N LYS A 317 -7.71 -17.84 -0.04
CA LYS A 317 -8.27 -16.56 0.42
C LYS A 317 -9.80 -16.70 0.54
N PRO A 318 -10.42 -16.16 1.59
CA PRO A 318 -11.87 -15.96 1.61
C PRO A 318 -12.34 -15.20 0.38
N GLN A 319 -13.44 -15.63 -0.21
CA GLN A 319 -14.02 -15.02 -1.39
C GLN A 319 -15.15 -14.09 -0.93
N ASN A 320 -16.41 -14.40 -1.25
CA ASN A 320 -17.53 -13.64 -0.72
C ASN A 320 -18.02 -14.25 0.59
N ILE A 321 -17.73 -13.63 1.73
CA ILE A 321 -18.18 -14.13 3.04
C ILE A 321 -19.70 -14.19 3.18
N ASN A 322 -20.48 -13.52 2.32
CA ASN A 322 -21.94 -13.57 2.34
C ASN A 322 -22.51 -14.66 1.43
N ASP A 323 -21.67 -15.37 0.68
CA ASP A 323 -22.04 -16.49 -0.19
C ASP A 323 -21.22 -17.75 0.15
N ALA A 324 -21.87 -18.70 0.82
CA ALA A 324 -21.25 -19.97 1.22
C ALA A 324 -20.81 -20.85 0.04
N THR A 325 -21.29 -20.62 -1.17
CA THR A 325 -20.94 -21.43 -2.34
C THR A 325 -19.63 -21.02 -2.99
N SER A 326 -19.17 -19.79 -2.74
CA SER A 326 -17.95 -19.22 -3.32
C SER A 326 -16.66 -19.56 -2.55
N ASN A 327 -16.78 -20.23 -1.40
CA ASN A 327 -15.73 -20.32 -0.40
C ASN A 327 -15.21 -21.76 -0.23
N PHE A 328 -13.89 -21.90 -0.09
CA PHE A 328 -13.27 -23.17 0.31
C PHE A 328 -13.70 -23.56 1.73
N PRO A 329 -13.90 -24.85 2.04
CA PRO A 329 -13.94 -25.99 1.11
C PRO A 329 -15.31 -26.24 0.49
N THR A 330 -15.33 -26.84 -0.70
CA THR A 330 -16.56 -27.32 -1.36
C THR A 330 -16.67 -28.85 -1.38
N THR A 331 -15.56 -29.53 -1.10
CA THR A 331 -15.44 -30.98 -0.99
C THR A 331 -14.90 -31.37 0.38
N GLY A 332 -15.12 -32.60 0.86
CA GLY A 332 -14.56 -33.02 2.13
C GLY A 332 -14.56 -34.53 2.37
N SER A 333 -13.73 -34.95 3.31
CA SER A 333 -13.69 -36.31 3.85
C SER A 333 -13.44 -36.26 5.36
N ASN A 334 -13.70 -37.37 6.06
CA ASN A 334 -13.52 -37.43 7.50
C ASN A 334 -12.05 -37.15 7.86
N ASN A 335 -11.82 -36.35 8.90
CA ASN A 335 -10.51 -35.91 9.37
C ASN A 335 -9.70 -35.04 8.39
N PHE A 336 -10.29 -34.59 7.29
CA PHE A 336 -9.70 -33.47 6.55
C PHE A 336 -9.78 -32.21 7.40
N PHE A 337 -8.72 -31.41 7.39
CA PHE A 337 -8.68 -30.17 8.15
C PHE A 337 -7.98 -29.08 7.36
N PHE A 338 -8.30 -27.85 7.71
CA PHE A 338 -7.54 -26.67 7.31
C PHE A 338 -7.29 -25.78 8.51
N ILE A 339 -6.22 -24.99 8.45
CA ILE A 339 -5.90 -23.99 9.45
C ILE A 339 -6.45 -22.66 8.96
N MET A 340 -7.37 -22.06 9.72
CA MET A 340 -7.87 -20.72 9.49
C MET A 340 -6.97 -19.73 10.22
N GLN A 341 -6.31 -18.85 9.46
CA GLN A 341 -5.59 -17.70 9.98
C GLN A 341 -6.58 -16.57 10.26
N LEU A 342 -6.56 -16.04 11.47
CA LEU A 342 -7.42 -14.96 11.95
C LEU A 342 -6.62 -13.66 12.06
N ALA A 343 -7.33 -12.54 12.00
CA ALA A 343 -6.85 -11.22 12.38
C ALA A 343 -7.87 -10.54 13.30
N GLY A 344 -7.40 -9.77 14.29
CA GLY A 344 -8.25 -9.06 15.25
C GLY A 344 -9.04 -9.96 16.22
N LEU A 345 -8.83 -11.28 16.19
CA LEU A 345 -9.52 -12.25 17.04
C LEU A 345 -8.58 -13.42 17.34
N THR A 346 -8.36 -13.71 18.62
CA THR A 346 -7.51 -14.86 19.01
C THR A 346 -8.23 -16.18 18.76
N ALA A 347 -7.47 -17.25 18.62
CA ALA A 347 -8.00 -18.60 18.44
C ALA A 347 -8.91 -19.02 19.61
N ASN A 348 -8.54 -18.69 20.84
CA ASN A 348 -9.33 -19.04 22.03
C ASN A 348 -10.68 -18.31 22.05
N GLU A 349 -10.70 -17.02 21.73
CA GLU A 349 -11.94 -16.25 21.63
C GLU A 349 -12.83 -16.80 20.52
N PHE A 350 -12.27 -17.06 19.33
CA PHE A 350 -13.02 -17.63 18.21
C PHE A 350 -13.67 -18.98 18.55
N ILE A 351 -12.93 -19.86 19.23
CA ILE A 351 -13.43 -21.16 19.68
C ILE A 351 -14.51 -20.99 20.74
N ALA A 352 -14.34 -20.07 21.70
CA ALA A 352 -15.35 -19.79 22.72
C ALA A 352 -16.67 -19.28 22.11
N ILE A 353 -16.60 -18.50 21.03
CA ILE A 353 -17.77 -18.00 20.29
C ILE A 353 -18.50 -19.12 19.56
N ASN A 354 -17.76 -19.97 18.85
CA ASN A 354 -18.35 -20.97 17.94
C ASN A 354 -18.57 -22.34 18.58
N SER A 355 -17.99 -22.59 19.76
CA SER A 355 -17.84 -23.90 20.41
C SER A 355 -16.82 -24.82 19.72
N ASN A 356 -16.31 -25.80 20.48
CA ASN A 356 -15.36 -26.81 19.96
C ASN A 356 -15.98 -27.70 18.87
N THR A 357 -17.30 -27.87 18.90
CA THR A 357 -18.05 -28.63 17.88
C THR A 357 -19.08 -27.72 17.24
N VAL A 358 -18.97 -27.52 15.92
CA VAL A 358 -19.89 -26.70 15.14
C VAL A 358 -20.73 -27.61 14.26
N ASN A 359 -22.05 -27.56 14.45
CA ASN A 359 -22.99 -28.26 13.58
C ASN A 359 -23.28 -27.42 12.33
N ALA A 360 -23.64 -28.10 11.24
CA ALA A 360 -24.06 -27.42 10.03
C ALA A 360 -25.34 -26.60 10.28
N SER A 361 -25.41 -25.41 9.69
CA SER A 361 -26.60 -24.56 9.68
C SER A 361 -27.71 -25.11 8.78
N SER A 362 -27.34 -25.92 7.79
CA SER A 362 -28.21 -26.71 6.92
C SER A 362 -27.47 -27.97 6.49
N GLY A 363 -28.20 -29.02 6.15
CA GLY A 363 -27.63 -30.34 5.84
C GLY A 363 -27.39 -31.18 7.10
N THR A 364 -26.94 -32.42 6.89
CA THR A 364 -26.74 -33.43 7.94
C THR A 364 -25.58 -34.36 7.59
N GLY A 365 -25.01 -34.99 8.63
CA GLY A 365 -23.94 -35.99 8.50
C GLY A 365 -22.54 -35.46 8.84
N ILE A 366 -22.31 -34.15 8.74
CA ILE A 366 -21.00 -33.53 9.01
C ILE A 366 -21.10 -32.53 10.16
N SER A 367 -20.06 -32.47 10.98
CA SER A 367 -19.77 -31.38 11.93
C SER A 367 -18.31 -30.93 11.80
N LEU A 368 -18.00 -29.77 12.38
CA LEU A 368 -16.63 -29.28 12.49
C LEU A 368 -16.13 -29.46 13.91
N SER A 369 -14.88 -29.86 14.05
CA SER A 369 -14.14 -29.83 15.32
C SER A 369 -13.08 -28.74 15.26
N LEU A 370 -13.16 -27.78 16.17
CA LEU A 370 -12.27 -26.62 16.26
C LEU A 370 -11.24 -26.84 17.37
N SER A 371 -9.99 -26.52 17.08
CA SER A 371 -8.88 -26.59 18.04
C SER A 371 -7.86 -25.49 17.79
N ARG A 372 -7.13 -25.09 18.83
CA ARG A 372 -6.10 -24.04 18.73
C ARG A 372 -4.87 -24.60 18.00
N GLU A 373 -4.41 -23.89 16.98
CA GLU A 373 -3.15 -24.17 16.28
C GLU A 373 -2.07 -23.13 16.64
N GLY A 374 -2.48 -21.90 16.95
CA GLY A 374 -1.61 -20.79 17.37
C GLY A 374 -2.42 -19.67 18.00
N ASP A 375 -1.80 -18.52 18.32
CA ASP A 375 -2.50 -17.39 18.96
C ASP A 375 -3.64 -16.85 18.09
N TYR A 376 -3.41 -16.77 16.78
CA TYR A 376 -4.36 -16.28 15.78
C TYR A 376 -4.66 -17.33 14.70
N ALA A 377 -4.54 -18.62 15.04
CA ALA A 377 -4.74 -19.71 14.09
C ALA A 377 -5.59 -20.84 14.71
N VAL A 378 -6.62 -21.27 13.98
CA VAL A 378 -7.57 -22.30 14.41
C VAL A 378 -7.57 -23.44 13.41
N ARG A 379 -7.34 -24.67 13.88
CA ARG A 379 -7.51 -25.89 13.08
C ARG A 379 -9.00 -26.27 13.06
N ILE A 380 -9.58 -26.32 11.87
CA ILE A 380 -10.97 -26.73 11.62
C ILE A 380 -10.93 -28.11 10.96
N THR A 381 -11.37 -29.14 11.69
CA THR A 381 -11.38 -30.54 11.21
C THR A 381 -12.80 -30.95 10.85
N LEU A 382 -13.00 -31.47 9.65
CA LEU A 382 -14.25 -32.06 9.21
C LEU A 382 -14.44 -33.43 9.89
N LYS A 383 -15.59 -33.62 10.52
CA LYS A 383 -16.01 -34.88 11.16
C LYS A 383 -17.28 -35.35 10.49
N GLY A 384 -17.29 -36.57 9.99
CA GLY A 384 -18.46 -37.09 9.29
C GLY A 384 -18.41 -38.60 9.12
N PRO A 385 -19.32 -39.17 8.32
CA PRO A 385 -19.37 -40.61 8.13
C PRO A 385 -18.07 -41.13 7.51
N THR A 386 -17.74 -42.35 7.90
CA THR A 386 -16.68 -43.21 7.35
C THR A 386 -17.30 -44.50 6.83
N ILE A 387 -16.53 -45.37 6.22
CA ILE A 387 -17.02 -46.70 5.82
C ILE A 387 -17.46 -47.56 7.01
N ASP A 388 -16.96 -47.27 8.22
CA ASP A 388 -17.28 -48.02 9.44
C ASP A 388 -18.45 -47.40 10.21
N SER A 389 -18.94 -46.23 9.80
CA SER A 389 -20.07 -45.56 10.45
C SER A 389 -21.35 -46.35 10.26
N SER A 390 -22.16 -46.49 11.32
CA SER A 390 -23.48 -47.13 11.23
C SER A 390 -24.43 -46.37 10.30
N ASN A 391 -24.37 -45.04 10.33
CA ASN A 391 -25.04 -44.16 9.39
C ASN A 391 -24.01 -43.49 8.47
N LYS A 392 -24.16 -43.70 7.16
CA LYS A 392 -23.27 -43.17 6.11
C LYS A 392 -23.90 -42.03 5.32
N SER A 393 -25.13 -41.65 5.66
CA SER A 393 -25.87 -40.61 4.95
C SER A 393 -25.19 -39.26 5.07
N PHE A 394 -25.19 -38.53 3.96
CA PHE A 394 -24.71 -37.17 3.85
C PHE A 394 -25.75 -36.36 3.07
N SER A 395 -25.87 -35.08 3.42
CA SER A 395 -26.51 -34.09 2.57
C SER A 395 -25.66 -32.83 2.56
N VAL A 396 -25.71 -32.09 1.44
CA VAL A 396 -25.04 -30.79 1.25
C VAL A 396 -25.14 -29.94 2.53
N SER A 397 -23.99 -29.63 3.12
CA SER A 397 -23.90 -29.08 4.47
C SER A 397 -23.24 -27.71 4.48
N THR A 398 -23.93 -26.70 5.01
CA THR A 398 -23.43 -25.31 5.09
C THR A 398 -23.07 -24.94 6.52
N PHE A 399 -21.87 -24.40 6.70
CA PHE A 399 -21.36 -23.95 8.00
C PHE A 399 -21.23 -22.43 8.05
N LYS A 400 -21.54 -21.86 9.22
CA LYS A 400 -21.37 -20.42 9.50
C LYS A 400 -20.57 -20.27 10.78
N LEU A 401 -19.55 -19.42 10.71
CA LEU A 401 -18.62 -19.12 11.79
C LEU A 401 -18.69 -17.62 12.09
N TYR A 402 -18.67 -17.27 13.37
CA TYR A 402 -18.96 -15.92 13.85
C TYR A 402 -17.80 -15.33 14.66
N SER A 403 -17.81 -14.00 14.78
CA SER A 403 -16.81 -13.21 15.50
C SER A 403 -17.33 -12.59 16.81
N ASP A 404 -18.59 -12.87 17.14
CA ASP A 404 -19.34 -12.37 18.29
C ASP A 404 -20.29 -13.43 18.87
N GLN A 405 -20.56 -13.34 20.17
CA GLN A 405 -21.40 -14.32 20.88
C GLN A 405 -22.88 -14.29 20.44
N SER A 406 -23.37 -13.14 20.00
CA SER A 406 -24.73 -12.96 19.49
C SER A 406 -24.94 -13.55 18.09
N LYS A 407 -23.87 -14.02 17.43
CA LYS A 407 -23.87 -14.58 16.08
C LYS A 407 -24.45 -13.63 15.04
N THR A 408 -24.16 -12.34 15.16
CA THR A 408 -24.59 -11.31 14.21
C THR A 408 -23.50 -10.97 13.19
N ASN A 409 -22.23 -11.14 13.55
CA ASN A 409 -21.06 -10.79 12.75
C ASN A 409 -20.40 -12.05 12.20
N LEU A 410 -20.84 -12.43 11.01
CA LEU A 410 -20.29 -13.56 10.25
C LEU A 410 -18.82 -13.29 9.91
N ILE A 411 -17.94 -14.23 10.26
CA ILE A 411 -16.52 -14.16 9.90
C ILE A 411 -16.21 -15.01 8.67
N TYR A 412 -16.90 -16.14 8.53
CA TYR A 412 -16.70 -17.07 7.42
C TYR A 412 -17.88 -18.03 7.27
N GLN A 413 -18.18 -18.44 6.04
CA GLN A 413 -19.10 -19.53 5.75
C GLN A 413 -18.69 -20.28 4.49
N PHE A 414 -19.03 -21.57 4.43
CA PHE A 414 -18.75 -22.44 3.31
C PHE A 414 -19.77 -23.58 3.25
N THR A 415 -19.88 -24.23 2.09
CA THR A 415 -20.77 -25.36 1.86
C THR A 415 -19.99 -26.57 1.33
N ILE A 416 -20.06 -27.69 2.05
CA ILE A 416 -19.59 -28.98 1.54
C ILE A 416 -20.68 -29.58 0.67
N TRP A 417 -20.39 -29.75 -0.61
CA TRP A 417 -21.29 -30.33 -1.60
C TRP A 417 -21.01 -31.80 -1.89
N ARG A 418 -19.76 -32.24 -1.74
CA ARG A 418 -19.32 -33.60 -2.06
C ARG A 418 -18.59 -34.21 -0.89
N TRP A 419 -19.03 -35.38 -0.46
CA TRP A 419 -18.42 -36.13 0.63
C TRP A 419 -17.82 -37.44 0.14
N TYR A 420 -16.61 -37.75 0.62
CA TYR A 420 -15.84 -38.92 0.19
C TYR A 420 -15.61 -39.89 1.34
N LEU A 421 -15.92 -41.17 1.09
CA LEU A 421 -15.54 -42.30 1.92
C LEU A 421 -14.42 -43.09 1.26
N VAL A 422 -13.41 -43.48 2.03
CA VAL A 422 -12.25 -44.22 1.50
C VAL A 422 -12.16 -45.59 2.12
N LYS A 423 -11.89 -46.60 1.28
CA LYS A 423 -11.58 -47.96 1.71
C LYS A 423 -10.18 -47.96 2.34
N PRO A 424 -9.95 -48.51 3.56
CA PRO A 424 -8.77 -48.24 4.37
C PRO A 424 -7.57 -49.11 3.99
N SER A 425 -7.55 -49.65 2.78
CA SER A 425 -6.54 -50.62 2.35
C SER A 425 -5.57 -49.99 1.36
N THR A 426 -4.29 -50.37 1.51
CA THR A 426 -3.26 -50.17 0.48
C THR A 426 -3.34 -51.24 -0.61
N ASP A 427 -4.15 -52.28 -0.39
CA ASP A 427 -4.43 -53.34 -1.35
C ASP A 427 -5.21 -52.78 -2.51
N ASN A 428 -4.57 -52.88 -3.64
CA ASN A 428 -5.08 -52.48 -4.89
C ASN A 428 -6.36 -53.30 -5.24
N THR A 429 -7.49 -52.64 -5.49
CA THR A 429 -8.81 -53.25 -5.76
C THR A 429 -9.14 -53.16 -7.25
N PHE A 430 -9.69 -54.24 -7.83
CA PHE A 430 -10.14 -54.24 -9.24
C PHE A 430 -11.28 -53.24 -9.46
N PHE A 431 -11.40 -52.71 -10.68
CA PHE A 431 -12.42 -51.71 -11.02
C PHE A 431 -13.85 -52.15 -10.67
N ASP A 432 -14.26 -53.34 -11.09
CA ASP A 432 -15.62 -53.85 -10.85
C ASP A 432 -15.89 -54.07 -9.35
N ASP A 433 -14.89 -54.53 -8.61
CA ASP A 433 -14.96 -54.68 -7.14
C ASP A 433 -15.05 -53.32 -6.45
N GLY A 434 -14.33 -52.32 -6.94
CA GLY A 434 -14.42 -50.93 -6.45
C GLY A 434 -15.80 -50.34 -6.70
N GLN A 435 -16.38 -50.59 -7.88
CA GLN A 435 -17.72 -50.14 -8.21
C GLN A 435 -18.79 -50.82 -7.35
N ALA A 436 -18.69 -52.14 -7.18
CA ALA A 436 -19.57 -52.91 -6.30
C ALA A 436 -19.43 -52.45 -4.84
N PHE A 437 -18.21 -52.21 -4.38
CA PHE A 437 -17.92 -51.69 -3.05
C PHE A 437 -18.63 -50.35 -2.81
N CYS A 438 -18.47 -49.35 -3.68
CA CYS A 438 -19.12 -48.05 -3.48
C CYS A 438 -20.64 -48.16 -3.46
N ARG A 439 -21.25 -48.96 -4.35
CA ARG A 439 -22.71 -49.20 -4.35
C ARG A 439 -23.19 -49.88 -3.06
N SER A 440 -22.37 -50.73 -2.47
CA SER A 440 -22.71 -51.45 -1.24
C SER A 440 -22.76 -50.56 0.02
N LEU A 441 -22.16 -49.36 -0.03
CA LEU A 441 -22.16 -48.43 1.11
C LEU A 441 -23.53 -47.79 1.40
N GLY A 442 -24.52 -47.96 0.51
CA GLY A 442 -25.80 -47.26 0.60
C GLY A 442 -25.67 -45.77 0.26
N GLY A 443 -26.65 -44.94 0.62
CA GLY A 443 -26.52 -43.48 0.58
C GLY A 443 -26.15 -42.86 -0.78
N ASN A 444 -26.42 -43.54 -1.90
CA ASN A 444 -26.05 -43.13 -3.26
C ASN A 444 -24.54 -42.99 -3.53
N TYR A 445 -23.69 -43.62 -2.73
CA TYR A 445 -22.25 -43.65 -3.00
C TYR A 445 -21.93 -44.35 -4.32
N LYS A 446 -21.03 -43.76 -5.10
CA LYS A 446 -20.52 -44.29 -6.36
C LYS A 446 -19.01 -44.06 -6.49
N LEU A 447 -18.39 -44.71 -7.46
CA LEU A 447 -17.03 -44.35 -7.85
C LEU A 447 -17.00 -42.90 -8.38
N PRO A 448 -15.95 -42.13 -8.05
CA PRO A 448 -15.79 -40.76 -8.52
C PRO A 448 -15.53 -40.73 -10.02
N GLU A 449 -15.96 -39.66 -10.67
CA GLU A 449 -15.48 -39.28 -12.00
C GLU A 449 -14.13 -38.56 -11.88
N VAL A 450 -13.42 -38.32 -12.99
CA VAL A 450 -12.11 -37.61 -12.94
C VAL A 450 -12.26 -36.23 -12.30
N PHE A 451 -13.27 -35.46 -12.70
CA PHE A 451 -13.52 -34.11 -12.16
C PHE A 451 -13.97 -34.13 -10.69
N ASP A 452 -14.37 -35.28 -10.13
CA ASP A 452 -14.64 -35.39 -8.70
C ASP A 452 -13.33 -35.41 -7.89
N LEU A 453 -12.21 -35.81 -8.49
CA LEU A 453 -10.92 -35.87 -7.79
C LEU A 453 -9.96 -34.76 -8.17
N THR A 454 -9.92 -34.31 -9.42
CA THR A 454 -8.90 -33.37 -9.91
C THR A 454 -9.43 -32.43 -10.98
N ASN A 455 -8.67 -31.37 -11.24
CA ASN A 455 -8.88 -30.47 -12.37
C ASN A 455 -7.73 -30.52 -13.41
N ALA A 456 -6.90 -31.56 -13.33
CA ALA A 456 -5.89 -31.88 -14.33
C ALA A 456 -6.52 -32.38 -15.64
N ASN A 457 -5.76 -32.25 -16.74
CA ASN A 457 -6.09 -32.86 -18.01
C ASN A 457 -5.18 -34.05 -18.30
N GLY A 458 -5.76 -35.19 -18.64
CA GLY A 458 -5.02 -36.40 -19.00
C GLY A 458 -4.81 -36.57 -20.50
N ARG A 459 -4.29 -37.74 -20.88
CA ARG A 459 -4.23 -38.22 -22.27
C ARG A 459 -4.79 -39.65 -22.33
N ASP A 460 -5.61 -39.92 -23.33
CA ASP A 460 -5.97 -41.31 -23.66
C ASP A 460 -4.75 -41.93 -24.35
N ILE A 461 -4.11 -42.90 -23.70
CA ILE A 461 -2.91 -43.55 -24.23
C ILE A 461 -3.19 -44.36 -25.49
N VAL A 462 -4.43 -44.80 -25.70
CA VAL A 462 -4.83 -45.65 -26.83
C VAL A 462 -5.11 -44.82 -28.06
N SER A 463 -5.93 -43.76 -27.95
CA SER A 463 -6.24 -42.88 -29.07
C SER A 463 -5.19 -41.79 -29.29
N GLY A 464 -4.36 -41.51 -28.27
CA GLY A 464 -3.44 -40.38 -28.24
C GLY A 464 -4.13 -39.03 -28.01
N GLU A 465 -5.47 -39.02 -27.91
CA GLU A 465 -6.27 -37.81 -27.75
C GLU A 465 -6.10 -37.20 -26.37
N ARG A 466 -6.14 -35.86 -26.30
CA ARG A 466 -6.09 -35.14 -25.04
C ARG A 466 -7.44 -35.26 -24.35
N LEU A 467 -7.43 -35.72 -23.10
CA LEU A 467 -8.62 -35.67 -22.24
C LEU A 467 -8.69 -34.30 -21.58
N ALA A 468 -9.37 -33.38 -22.25
CA ALA A 468 -9.68 -32.06 -21.72
C ALA A 468 -10.87 -32.11 -20.75
N MET A 469 -10.76 -32.92 -19.70
CA MET A 469 -11.82 -33.12 -18.69
C MET A 469 -11.66 -32.21 -17.46
N GLY A 470 -10.49 -31.59 -17.30
CA GLY A 470 -10.18 -30.65 -16.24
C GLY A 470 -10.22 -29.20 -16.71
N LEU A 471 -9.42 -28.34 -16.08
CA LEU A 471 -9.37 -26.92 -16.40
C LEU A 471 -8.81 -26.67 -17.81
N PRO A 472 -9.47 -25.86 -18.65
CA PRO A 472 -8.94 -25.49 -19.96
C PRO A 472 -7.51 -24.93 -19.86
N GLY A 473 -6.58 -25.51 -20.63
CA GLY A 473 -5.17 -25.10 -20.65
C GLY A 473 -4.29 -25.74 -19.59
N GLN A 474 -4.86 -26.40 -18.57
CA GLN A 474 -4.08 -27.08 -17.53
C GLN A 474 -3.36 -28.33 -18.06
N GLY A 475 -2.17 -28.63 -17.55
CA GLY A 475 -1.43 -29.86 -17.83
C GLY A 475 -2.01 -31.09 -17.11
N ASN A 476 -1.22 -32.16 -17.05
CA ASN A 476 -1.59 -33.40 -16.33
C ASN A 476 -1.24 -33.32 -14.84
N VAL A 477 -1.59 -32.21 -14.19
CA VAL A 477 -1.48 -32.03 -12.73
C VAL A 477 -2.57 -31.07 -12.28
N TYR A 478 -3.01 -31.15 -11.03
CA TYR A 478 -4.02 -30.22 -10.56
C TYR A 478 -3.49 -28.78 -10.46
N GLN A 479 -4.38 -27.80 -10.52
CA GLN A 479 -4.13 -26.42 -10.12
C GLN A 479 -4.97 -26.08 -8.89
N ARG A 480 -4.39 -25.46 -7.86
CA ARG A 480 -5.11 -25.06 -6.64
C ARG A 480 -6.26 -24.12 -6.95
N ARG A 481 -7.50 -24.58 -6.75
CA ARG A 481 -8.73 -23.81 -6.97
C ARG A 481 -9.85 -24.35 -6.11
N ILE A 482 -10.81 -23.48 -5.82
CA ILE A 482 -12.10 -23.89 -5.26
C ILE A 482 -12.85 -24.67 -6.35
N SER A 483 -13.33 -25.86 -6.01
CA SER A 483 -13.83 -26.84 -6.99
C SER A 483 -15.18 -26.48 -7.56
N TYR A 484 -16.05 -25.83 -6.77
CA TYR A 484 -17.27 -25.20 -7.27
C TYR A 484 -17.03 -23.70 -7.44
N TRP A 485 -17.06 -23.23 -8.69
CA TRP A 485 -16.72 -21.84 -9.03
C TRP A 485 -17.59 -21.34 -10.18
N ASN A 486 -18.10 -20.10 -10.08
CA ASN A 486 -18.99 -19.50 -11.08
C ASN A 486 -20.14 -20.45 -11.48
N GLU A 487 -20.82 -21.01 -10.47
CA GLU A 487 -21.99 -21.90 -10.62
C GLU A 487 -21.72 -23.25 -11.31
N HIS A 488 -20.46 -23.65 -11.48
CA HIS A 488 -20.10 -24.92 -12.12
C HIS A 488 -18.93 -25.61 -11.39
N TRP A 489 -18.81 -26.92 -11.59
CA TRP A 489 -17.66 -27.68 -11.09
C TRP A 489 -16.49 -27.53 -12.04
N ILE A 490 -15.35 -27.07 -11.52
CA ILE A 490 -14.09 -26.89 -12.25
C ILE A 490 -12.96 -27.76 -11.67
N GLY A 491 -13.28 -28.63 -10.71
CA GLY A 491 -12.36 -29.53 -10.04
C GLY A 491 -13.04 -30.39 -8.98
N GLY A 492 -12.21 -31.06 -8.20
CA GLY A 492 -12.56 -32.06 -7.21
C GLY A 492 -11.76 -31.97 -5.91
N LEU A 493 -11.54 -33.12 -5.27
CA LEU A 493 -10.94 -33.19 -3.94
C LEU A 493 -9.47 -32.73 -3.90
N PHE A 494 -8.61 -33.21 -4.81
CA PHE A 494 -7.17 -33.01 -4.72
C PHE A 494 -6.71 -31.59 -5.08
N ASN A 495 -7.41 -30.87 -5.97
CA ASN A 495 -7.07 -29.46 -6.21
C ASN A 495 -7.46 -28.53 -5.05
N GLU A 496 -8.43 -28.90 -4.23
CA GLU A 496 -8.77 -28.18 -3.01
C GLU A 496 -7.79 -28.56 -1.89
N TRP A 497 -7.71 -29.84 -1.56
CA TRP A 497 -7.00 -30.29 -0.36
C TRP A 497 -5.50 -30.50 -0.58
N GLY A 498 -5.07 -30.72 -1.82
CA GLY A 498 -3.70 -30.97 -2.20
C GLY A 498 -3.34 -32.44 -2.15
N MET A 499 -2.08 -32.70 -1.81
CA MET A 499 -1.61 -34.04 -1.45
C MET A 499 -2.41 -34.57 -0.27
N VAL A 500 -3.25 -35.59 -0.51
CA VAL A 500 -4.01 -36.25 0.55
C VAL A 500 -3.39 -37.59 0.92
N ASN A 501 -2.99 -37.72 2.17
CA ASN A 501 -2.44 -38.94 2.74
C ASN A 501 -2.71 -38.98 4.26
N ASN A 502 -2.53 -40.15 4.86
CA ASN A 502 -2.83 -40.39 6.27
C ASN A 502 -1.76 -39.83 7.20
N ASP A 503 -0.57 -39.48 6.69
CA ASP A 503 0.48 -38.87 7.49
C ASP A 503 0.10 -37.42 7.85
N TYR A 504 -0.44 -36.67 6.89
CA TYR A 504 -0.94 -35.32 7.13
C TYR A 504 -2.38 -35.31 7.63
N TYR A 505 -3.30 -35.99 6.93
CA TYR A 505 -4.70 -36.12 7.32
C TYR A 505 -4.91 -37.38 8.16
N THR A 506 -4.33 -37.41 9.36
CA THR A 506 -4.33 -38.60 10.23
C THR A 506 -5.74 -39.10 10.54
N GLY A 507 -5.96 -40.40 10.32
CA GLY A 507 -7.23 -41.07 10.55
C GLY A 507 -8.27 -40.78 9.45
N SER A 508 -7.86 -40.23 8.31
CA SER A 508 -8.75 -40.04 7.15
C SER A 508 -8.83 -41.28 6.25
N ASN A 509 -7.92 -42.24 6.44
CA ASN A 509 -7.75 -43.44 5.62
C ASN A 509 -7.36 -43.18 4.15
N TRP A 510 -7.00 -41.94 3.80
CA TRP A 510 -6.39 -41.61 2.51
C TRP A 510 -4.93 -42.05 2.50
N TYR A 511 -4.50 -42.78 1.49
CA TYR A 511 -3.10 -43.19 1.34
C TYR A 511 -2.56 -42.69 0.01
N THR A 512 -1.26 -42.41 -0.07
CA THR A 512 -0.61 -42.07 -1.34
C THR A 512 -0.78 -43.20 -2.35
N GLY A 513 -1.16 -42.84 -3.57
CA GLY A 513 -1.27 -43.72 -4.72
C GLY A 513 -2.44 -43.38 -5.64
N ASP A 514 -2.68 -44.25 -6.62
CA ASP A 514 -3.72 -44.08 -7.61
C ASP A 514 -5.10 -44.48 -7.10
N TYR A 515 -6.06 -43.57 -7.28
CA TYR A 515 -7.47 -43.80 -7.01
C TYR A 515 -8.24 -44.05 -8.29
N VAL A 516 -8.97 -45.16 -8.34
CA VAL A 516 -9.76 -45.53 -9.52
C VAL A 516 -10.95 -44.59 -9.72
N VAL A 517 -11.22 -44.23 -10.96
CA VAL A 517 -12.38 -43.40 -11.35
C VAL A 517 -13.31 -44.15 -12.31
N ASN A 518 -14.55 -43.68 -12.42
CA ASN A 518 -15.58 -44.25 -13.29
C ASN A 518 -15.47 -43.80 -14.77
N HIS A 519 -14.24 -43.69 -15.28
CA HIS A 519 -13.95 -43.36 -16.67
C HIS A 519 -13.12 -44.47 -17.33
N LYS A 520 -13.38 -44.72 -18.63
CA LYS A 520 -12.60 -45.67 -19.45
C LYS A 520 -12.15 -45.03 -20.76
N THR A 521 -10.99 -45.44 -21.28
CA THR A 521 -10.48 -45.07 -22.61
C THR A 521 -11.35 -45.67 -23.72
N THR A 522 -11.14 -45.24 -24.97
CA THR A 522 -11.75 -45.90 -26.13
C THR A 522 -11.40 -47.40 -26.21
N GLY A 523 -10.21 -47.78 -25.71
CA GLY A 523 -9.75 -49.17 -25.61
C GLY A 523 -10.25 -49.94 -24.38
N GLY A 524 -11.09 -49.33 -23.54
CA GLY A 524 -11.66 -49.95 -22.34
C GLY A 524 -10.75 -49.97 -21.11
N LEU A 525 -9.57 -49.34 -21.17
CA LEU A 525 -8.66 -49.17 -20.02
C LEU A 525 -9.28 -48.20 -19.02
N VAL A 526 -9.01 -48.39 -17.74
CA VAL A 526 -9.61 -47.59 -16.67
C VAL A 526 -8.71 -46.41 -16.34
N PHE A 527 -9.30 -45.23 -16.12
CA PHE A 527 -8.57 -44.08 -15.62
C PHE A 527 -8.37 -44.15 -14.11
N ASN A 528 -7.30 -43.52 -13.64
CA ASN A 528 -7.05 -43.28 -12.22
C ASN A 528 -6.54 -41.86 -12.01
N VAL A 529 -6.52 -41.43 -10.75
CA VAL A 529 -5.99 -40.13 -10.35
C VAL A 529 -5.08 -40.32 -9.14
N HIS A 530 -3.83 -39.84 -9.22
CA HIS A 530 -2.89 -39.98 -8.12
C HIS A 530 -3.18 -38.95 -7.00
N SER A 531 -3.22 -39.39 -5.75
CA SER A 531 -3.59 -38.54 -4.61
C SER A 531 -2.58 -37.45 -4.23
N ASN A 532 -1.35 -37.51 -4.73
CA ASN A 532 -0.35 -36.46 -4.49
C ASN A 532 -0.40 -35.34 -5.54
N TYR A 533 -0.44 -35.71 -6.82
CA TYR A 533 -0.25 -34.78 -7.94
C TYR A 533 -1.57 -34.43 -8.63
N GLY A 534 -2.60 -35.26 -8.43
CA GLY A 534 -3.86 -35.22 -9.17
C GLY A 534 -3.68 -35.40 -10.67
N ASP A 535 -2.59 -36.00 -11.12
CA ASP A 535 -2.40 -36.42 -12.49
C ASP A 535 -3.36 -37.55 -12.84
N VAL A 536 -3.80 -37.55 -14.10
CA VAL A 536 -4.79 -38.48 -14.64
C VAL A 536 -4.04 -39.45 -15.55
N ASP A 537 -3.98 -40.70 -15.13
CA ASP A 537 -3.29 -41.76 -15.86
C ASP A 537 -4.26 -42.86 -16.30
N THR A 538 -3.78 -43.69 -17.22
CA THR A 538 -4.48 -44.89 -17.67
C THR A 538 -3.78 -46.11 -17.13
N SER A 539 -4.57 -47.06 -16.68
CA SER A 539 -4.04 -48.30 -16.16
C SER A 539 -3.79 -49.30 -17.31
N TRP A 540 -2.64 -49.98 -17.32
CA TRP A 540 -2.21 -50.85 -18.44
C TRP A 540 -3.06 -52.12 -18.65
N SER A 541 -4.11 -52.34 -17.85
CA SER A 541 -5.07 -53.45 -18.02
C SER A 541 -6.46 -53.04 -17.55
N THR A 542 -7.51 -53.63 -18.15
CA THR A 542 -8.90 -53.46 -17.69
C THR A 542 -9.16 -54.00 -16.27
N THR A 543 -8.19 -54.74 -15.71
CA THR A 543 -8.20 -55.41 -14.41
C THR A 543 -7.16 -54.80 -13.47
N THR A 544 -6.82 -53.52 -13.58
CA THR A 544 -5.85 -52.96 -12.63
C THR A 544 -6.43 -52.80 -11.25
N SER A 545 -5.58 -53.12 -10.32
CA SER A 545 -5.76 -52.96 -8.91
C SER A 545 -5.42 -51.48 -8.57
N ALA A 546 -6.33 -50.71 -7.97
CA ALA A 546 -6.08 -49.33 -7.50
C ALA A 546 -6.84 -49.05 -6.19
N ARG A 547 -6.58 -47.91 -5.53
CA ARG A 547 -7.30 -47.50 -4.32
C ARG A 547 -8.72 -47.06 -4.67
N VAL A 548 -9.63 -47.18 -3.71
CA VAL A 548 -11.05 -46.89 -3.90
C VAL A 548 -11.48 -45.78 -2.94
N ALA A 549 -11.92 -44.68 -3.52
CA ALA A 549 -12.72 -43.66 -2.87
C ALA A 549 -14.14 -43.72 -3.45
N CYS A 550 -15.13 -43.41 -2.64
CA CYS A 550 -16.53 -43.38 -3.02
C CYS A 550 -17.10 -42.00 -2.69
N ILE A 551 -17.83 -41.42 -3.63
CA ILE A 551 -18.40 -40.08 -3.52
C ILE A 551 -19.92 -40.12 -3.42
N THR A 552 -20.48 -39.20 -2.65
CA THR A 552 -21.90 -38.81 -2.69
C THR A 552 -22.03 -37.27 -2.70
N PHE A 553 -23.19 -36.77 -3.11
CA PHE A 553 -23.56 -35.35 -3.17
C PHE A 553 -24.92 -35.08 -2.55
#